data_AF-A0A2V0N235-F1
#
_entry.id   AF-A0A2V0N235-F1
#
_cell.length_a   1.000
_cell.length_b   1.000
_cell.length_c   1.000
_cell.angle_alpha   90.00
_cell.angle_beta   90.00
_cell.angle_gamma   90.00
#
_symmetry.space_group_name_H-M   'P 1'
#
loop_
_entity.id
_entity.type
_entity.pdbx_description
1 polymer ?
#
loop_
_entity_poly.entity_id
_entity_poly.type
_entity_poly.pdbx_seq_one_letter_code
_entity_poly.pdbx_strand_id
1 'polypeptide(L)'
;MRTAVVRVGVDPSGALTEAELDKGMATLLELAQATGAEVLPVSPREVQLLIAGSGADAVKETAVELCAKAFGTNPVPGVVTYVSRGTDDDAYGVLAGFGLTGEIRRVPGHEGFDVVYVTLREADLERIPESRIHTALEASLNCEVHILTT
;
A
#
# COMPACT_ATOMS: atom_id res chain seq x y z
N MET A 1 6.78 -4.19 4.62
CA MET A 1 6.60 -2.99 3.78
C MET A 1 5.11 -2.73 3.59
N ARG A 2 4.67 -1.46 3.47
CA ARG A 2 3.27 -1.14 3.14
C ARG A 2 2.86 -1.75 1.80
N THR A 3 1.56 -1.95 1.60
CA THR A 3 1.02 -2.38 0.32
C THR A 3 0.35 -1.21 -0.39
N ALA A 4 0.94 -0.83 -1.51
CA ALA A 4 0.36 0.10 -2.46
C ALA A 4 -0.75 -0.59 -3.25
N VAL A 5 -1.80 0.18 -3.55
CA VAL A 5 -2.89 -0.20 -4.42
C VAL A 5 -2.82 0.71 -5.64
N VAL A 6 -2.63 0.11 -6.81
CA VAL A 6 -2.54 0.81 -8.09
C VAL A 6 -3.66 0.33 -9.00
N ARG A 7 -4.59 1.22 -9.33
CA ARG A 7 -5.60 0.96 -10.35
C ARG A 7 -5.01 1.25 -11.73
N VAL A 8 -5.14 0.34 -12.68
CA VAL A 8 -4.53 0.46 -14.01
C VAL A 8 -5.58 0.16 -15.06
N GLY A 9 -5.78 1.10 -15.99
CA GLY A 9 -6.52 0.85 -17.22
C GLY A 9 -5.60 0.12 -18.21
N VAL A 10 -5.90 -1.15 -18.49
CA VAL A 10 -5.00 -2.03 -19.27
C VAL A 10 -5.14 -1.88 -20.78
N ASP A 11 -6.29 -1.40 -21.27
CA ASP A 11 -6.50 -1.08 -22.68
C ASP A 11 -7.38 0.17 -22.81
N PRO A 12 -6.83 1.37 -22.58
CA PRO A 12 -7.60 2.61 -22.68
C PRO A 12 -8.16 2.88 -24.09
N SER A 13 -7.52 2.32 -25.13
CA SER A 13 -7.95 2.44 -26.52
C SER A 13 -9.14 1.56 -26.89
N GLY A 14 -9.39 0.49 -26.13
CA GLY A 14 -10.39 -0.52 -26.49
C GLY A 14 -10.00 -1.39 -27.69
N ALA A 15 -8.70 -1.50 -27.99
CA ALA A 15 -8.20 -2.22 -29.17
C ALA A 15 -8.25 -3.74 -29.00
N LEU A 16 -8.19 -4.25 -27.77
CA LEU A 16 -8.19 -5.68 -27.50
C LEU A 16 -9.59 -6.26 -27.55
N THR A 17 -9.70 -7.45 -28.15
CA THR A 17 -10.88 -8.31 -28.09
C THR A 17 -11.02 -8.96 -26.71
N GLU A 18 -12.20 -9.52 -26.41
CA GLU A 18 -12.46 -10.22 -25.14
C GLU A 18 -11.50 -11.39 -24.91
N ALA A 19 -11.24 -12.20 -25.95
CA ALA A 19 -10.30 -13.32 -25.86
C ALA A 19 -8.85 -12.87 -25.61
N GLU A 20 -8.45 -11.71 -26.13
CA GLU A 20 -7.12 -11.13 -25.86
C GLU A 20 -7.02 -10.57 -24.44
N LEU A 21 -8.11 -9.98 -23.92
CA LEU A 21 -8.18 -9.52 -22.53
C LEU A 21 -8.09 -10.69 -21.54
N ASP A 22 -8.80 -11.79 -21.79
CA ASP A 22 -8.74 -12.99 -20.95
C ASP A 22 -7.34 -13.60 -20.93
N LYS A 23 -6.71 -13.70 -22.11
CA LYS A 23 -5.33 -14.15 -22.22
C LYS A 23 -4.37 -13.23 -21.47
N GLY A 24 -4.51 -11.92 -21.65
CA GLY A 24 -3.70 -10.93 -20.95
C GLY A 24 -3.87 -11.01 -19.43
N MET A 25 -5.09 -11.23 -18.94
CA MET A 25 -5.36 -11.41 -17.51
C MET A 25 -4.67 -12.65 -16.95
N ALA A 26 -4.72 -13.79 -17.65
CA ALA A 26 -4.01 -15.00 -17.24
C ALA A 26 -2.49 -14.75 -17.16
N THR A 27 -1.91 -14.09 -18.15
CA THR A 27 -0.48 -13.70 -18.14
C THR A 27 -0.16 -12.72 -17.01
N LEU A 28 -1.04 -11.74 -16.74
CA LEU A 28 -0.83 -10.78 -15.67
C LEU A 28 -0.80 -11.48 -14.30
N LEU A 29 -1.69 -12.45 -14.06
CA LEU A 29 -1.71 -13.22 -12.81
C LEU A 29 -0.40 -13.98 -12.58
N GLU A 30 0.15 -14.61 -13.62
CA GLU A 30 1.44 -15.31 -13.55
C GLU A 30 2.60 -14.35 -13.23
N LEU A 31 2.67 -13.21 -13.93
CA LEU A 31 3.70 -12.19 -13.71
C LEU A 31 3.60 -11.55 -12.32
N ALA A 32 2.39 -11.26 -11.86
CA ALA A 32 2.15 -10.69 -10.53
C ALA A 32 2.56 -11.67 -9.43
N GLN A 33 2.22 -12.95 -9.57
CA GLN A 33 2.64 -13.98 -8.61
C GLN A 33 4.17 -14.07 -8.50
N ALA A 34 4.88 -14.00 -9.61
CA ALA A 34 6.36 -14.03 -9.63
C ALA A 34 6.99 -12.81 -8.94
N THR A 35 6.27 -11.69 -8.86
CA THR A 35 6.72 -10.45 -8.21
C THR A 35 6.14 -10.26 -6.80
N GLY A 36 5.34 -11.21 -6.32
CA GLY A 36 4.65 -11.11 -5.03
C GLY A 36 3.53 -10.06 -4.99
N ALA A 37 3.06 -9.61 -6.16
CA ALA A 37 1.92 -8.72 -6.29
C ALA A 37 0.61 -9.51 -6.38
N GLU A 38 -0.48 -8.93 -5.87
CA GLU A 38 -1.83 -9.48 -6.05
C GLU A 38 -2.59 -8.67 -7.10
N VAL A 39 -3.48 -9.32 -7.84
CA VAL A 39 -4.29 -8.69 -8.89
C VAL A 39 -5.76 -8.90 -8.57
N LEU A 40 -6.52 -7.81 -8.57
CA LEU A 40 -7.97 -7.83 -8.44
C LEU A 40 -8.59 -7.22 -9.71
N PRO A 41 -9.40 -7.97 -10.47
CA PRO A 41 -10.10 -7.41 -11.62
C PRO A 41 -11.19 -6.44 -11.15
N VAL A 42 -11.25 -5.25 -11.75
CA VAL A 42 -12.27 -4.22 -11.46
C VAL A 42 -13.29 -4.17 -12.58
N SER A 43 -12.83 -4.26 -13.83
CA SER A 43 -13.64 -4.39 -15.04
C SER A 43 -12.82 -5.11 -16.12
N PRO A 44 -13.40 -5.47 -17.30
CA PRO A 44 -12.65 -6.17 -18.34
C PRO A 44 -11.38 -5.45 -18.83
N ARG A 45 -11.30 -4.12 -18.68
CA ARG A 45 -10.15 -3.29 -19.10
C ARG A 45 -9.49 -2.56 -17.94
N GLU A 46 -9.76 -2.97 -16.72
CA GLU A 46 -9.22 -2.30 -15.54
C GLU A 46 -8.95 -3.28 -14.41
N VAL A 47 -7.75 -3.14 -13.84
CA VAL A 47 -7.27 -4.00 -12.75
C VAL A 47 -6.77 -3.16 -11.60
N GLN A 48 -6.77 -3.76 -10.42
CA GLN A 48 -6.16 -3.22 -9.22
C GLN A 48 -5.00 -4.14 -8.82
N LEU A 49 -3.79 -3.60 -8.78
CA LEU A 49 -2.61 -4.31 -8.31
C LEU A 49 -2.28 -3.92 -6.88
N LEU A 50 -2.02 -4.92 -6.04
CA LEU A 50 -1.51 -4.74 -4.69
C LEU A 50 -0.03 -5.08 -4.71
N ILE A 51 0.82 -4.08 -4.50
CA ILE A 51 2.28 -4.19 -4.62
C ILE A 51 2.93 -3.77 -3.31
N ALA A 52 3.81 -4.59 -2.77
CA ALA A 52 4.61 -4.21 -1.61
C ALA A 52 5.59 -3.08 -1.99
N GLY A 53 5.54 -1.95 -1.28
CA GLY A 53 6.39 -0.81 -1.55
C GLY A 53 5.80 0.49 -1.02
N SER A 54 6.65 1.48 -0.75
CA SER A 54 6.26 2.80 -0.23
C SER A 54 6.51 3.95 -1.20
N GLY A 55 7.28 3.74 -2.28
CA GLY A 55 7.54 4.75 -3.30
C GLY A 55 6.46 4.77 -4.37
N ALA A 56 5.60 5.80 -4.39
CA ALA A 56 4.46 5.90 -5.29
C ALA A 56 4.84 5.79 -6.78
N ASP A 57 5.97 6.38 -7.19
CA ASP A 57 6.41 6.33 -8.59
C ASP A 57 6.94 4.94 -8.95
N ALA A 58 7.73 4.31 -8.07
CA ALA A 58 8.26 2.97 -8.29
C ALA A 58 7.15 1.91 -8.38
N VAL A 59 6.12 2.00 -7.53
CA VAL A 59 4.98 1.06 -7.59
C VAL A 59 4.10 1.32 -8.82
N LYS A 60 3.97 2.57 -9.29
CA LYS A 60 3.28 2.88 -10.55
C LYS A 60 4.01 2.29 -11.75
N GLU A 61 5.33 2.52 -11.83
CA GLU A 61 6.17 2.01 -12.90
C GLU A 61 6.08 0.47 -12.96
N THR A 62 6.21 -0.18 -11.81
CA THR A 62 6.06 -1.64 -11.69
C THR A 62 4.69 -2.11 -12.18
N ALA A 63 3.60 -1.46 -11.75
CA ALA A 63 2.25 -1.82 -12.18
C ALA A 63 2.05 -1.67 -13.69
N VAL A 64 2.51 -0.56 -14.27
CA VAL A 64 2.43 -0.29 -15.71
C VAL A 64 3.24 -1.31 -16.50
N GLU A 65 4.46 -1.62 -16.06
CA GLU A 65 5.29 -2.62 -16.72
C GLU A 65 4.66 -4.01 -16.74
N LEU A 66 4.09 -4.45 -15.62
CA LEU A 66 3.39 -5.75 -15.52
C LEU A 66 2.22 -5.80 -16.50
N CYS A 67 1.37 -4.76 -16.51
CA CYS A 67 0.25 -4.67 -17.43
C CYS A 67 0.71 -4.57 -18.90
N ALA A 68 1.76 -3.81 -19.20
CA ALA A 68 2.26 -3.65 -20.57
C ALA A 68 2.79 -4.99 -21.11
N LYS A 69 3.52 -5.75 -20.28
CA LYS A 69 4.02 -7.09 -20.61
C LYS A 69 2.88 -8.09 -20.83
N ALA A 70 1.81 -7.99 -20.04
CA ALA A 70 0.68 -8.93 -20.12
C ALA A 70 -0.27 -8.64 -21.30
N PHE A 71 -0.57 -7.38 -21.57
CA PHE A 71 -1.59 -6.98 -22.54
C PHE A 71 -1.03 -6.46 -23.88
N GLY A 72 0.25 -6.09 -23.94
CA GLY A 72 0.87 -5.56 -25.15
C GLY A 72 0.37 -4.16 -25.55
N THR A 73 -0.21 -3.43 -24.61
CA THR A 73 -0.83 -2.11 -24.78
C THR A 73 0.02 -1.02 -24.11
N ASN A 74 -0.53 0.21 -24.03
CA ASN A 74 0.02 1.29 -23.20
C ASN A 74 -0.90 1.53 -21.99
N PRO A 75 -0.69 0.83 -20.86
CA PRO A 75 -1.55 0.96 -19.68
C PRO A 75 -1.43 2.34 -19.03
N VAL A 76 -2.53 2.81 -18.47
CA VAL A 76 -2.57 4.11 -17.77
C VAL A 76 -2.78 3.87 -16.27
N PRO A 77 -1.82 4.25 -15.40
CA PRO A 77 -1.98 4.12 -13.96
C PRO A 77 -2.87 5.24 -13.42
N GLY A 78 -3.74 4.89 -12.49
CA GLY A 78 -4.51 5.82 -11.68
C GLY A 78 -3.74 6.34 -10.47
N VAL A 79 -4.48 6.84 -9.49
CA VAL A 79 -3.93 7.28 -8.20
C VAL A 79 -3.45 6.05 -7.41
N VAL A 80 -2.28 6.18 -6.78
CA VAL A 80 -1.77 5.18 -5.83
C VAL A 80 -2.38 5.47 -4.48
N THR A 81 -3.04 4.46 -3.91
CA THR A 81 -3.46 4.48 -2.52
C THR A 81 -2.70 3.40 -1.75
N TYR A 82 -2.84 3.36 -0.43
CA TYR A 82 -2.21 2.35 0.42
C TYR A 82 -3.27 1.69 1.29
N VAL A 83 -3.17 0.39 1.47
CA VAL A 83 -4.05 -0.36 2.39
C VAL A 83 -3.35 -0.49 3.72
N SER A 84 -4.04 -0.05 4.78
CA SER A 84 -3.62 -0.35 6.15
C SER A 84 -4.13 -1.73 6.56
N ARG A 85 -3.22 -2.59 7.03
CA ARG A 85 -3.52 -3.93 7.54
C ARG A 85 -3.25 -4.08 9.04
N GLY A 86 -3.06 -2.98 9.76
CA GLY A 86 -2.77 -3.02 11.19
C GLY A 86 -1.31 -3.33 11.53
N THR A 87 -0.42 -3.32 10.54
CA THR A 87 0.97 -3.82 10.66
C THR A 87 1.93 -2.73 11.14
N ASP A 88 3.11 -3.12 11.59
CA ASP A 88 4.15 -2.15 11.99
C ASP A 88 4.59 -1.28 10.80
N ASP A 89 4.52 -1.80 9.59
CA ASP A 89 4.74 -1.02 8.36
C ASP A 89 3.71 0.10 8.18
N ASP A 90 2.49 -0.09 8.65
CA ASP A 90 1.46 0.95 8.65
C ASP A 90 1.81 2.04 9.66
N ALA A 91 2.35 1.67 10.83
CA ALA A 91 2.86 2.63 11.81
C ALA A 91 4.01 3.47 11.21
N TYR A 92 5.01 2.82 10.62
CA TYR A 92 6.10 3.52 9.93
C TYR A 92 5.59 4.40 8.78
N GLY A 93 4.56 3.94 8.07
CA GLY A 93 3.89 4.71 7.03
C GLY A 93 3.26 6.00 7.52
N VAL A 94 2.57 5.95 8.67
CA VAL A 94 2.00 7.11 9.33
C VAL A 94 3.10 8.07 9.76
N LEU A 95 4.15 7.58 10.44
CA LEU A 95 5.28 8.40 10.90
C LEU A 95 5.96 9.11 9.73
N ALA A 96 6.27 8.38 8.65
CA ALA A 96 6.86 8.96 7.44
C ALA A 96 5.96 10.03 6.80
N GLY A 97 4.64 9.87 6.84
CA GLY A 97 3.68 10.87 6.38
C GLY A 97 3.74 12.19 7.17
N PHE A 98 4.14 12.14 8.44
CA PHE A 98 4.43 13.31 9.27
C PHE A 98 5.89 13.78 9.15
N GLY A 99 6.73 13.09 8.38
CA GLY A 99 8.17 13.36 8.32
C GLY A 99 8.92 12.92 9.57
N LEU A 100 8.37 11.96 10.32
CA LEU A 100 8.89 11.46 11.58
C LEU A 100 9.54 10.08 11.42
N THR A 101 10.42 9.77 12.36
CA THR A 101 11.01 8.44 12.56
C THR A 101 10.82 8.05 14.02
N GLY A 102 10.61 6.77 14.28
CA GLY A 102 10.41 6.27 15.65
C GLY A 102 10.67 4.77 15.75
N GLU A 103 10.69 4.26 16.96
CA GLU A 103 10.79 2.83 17.24
C GLU A 103 9.41 2.26 17.54
N ILE A 104 9.07 1.14 16.91
CA ILE A 104 7.78 0.45 17.09
C ILE A 104 8.02 -0.82 17.90
N ARG A 105 7.27 -0.99 19.00
CA ARG A 105 7.23 -2.22 19.79
C ARG A 105 5.79 -2.66 19.97
N ARG A 106 5.48 -3.85 19.45
CA ARG A 106 4.16 -4.48 19.56
C ARG A 106 4.13 -5.53 20.66
N VAL A 107 3.05 -5.55 21.44
CA VAL A 107 2.81 -6.54 22.48
C VAL A 107 1.42 -7.13 22.30
N PRO A 108 1.25 -8.47 22.34
CA PRO A 108 -0.07 -9.09 22.36
C PRO A 108 -0.87 -8.63 23.58
N GLY A 109 -2.05 -8.05 23.39
CA GLY A 109 -2.94 -7.66 24.47
C GLY A 109 -3.82 -8.80 24.96
N HIS A 110 -4.56 -8.55 26.05
CA HIS A 110 -5.34 -9.57 26.75
C HIS A 110 -6.67 -9.93 26.06
N GLU A 111 -7.19 -9.07 25.19
CA GLU A 111 -8.49 -9.26 24.50
C GLU A 111 -8.34 -9.64 23.02
N GLY A 112 -7.15 -10.08 22.60
CA GLY A 112 -6.87 -10.46 21.20
C GLY A 112 -6.52 -9.29 20.28
N PHE A 113 -6.39 -8.08 20.81
CA PHE A 113 -5.83 -6.91 20.13
C PHE A 113 -4.42 -6.62 20.66
N ASP A 114 -3.50 -6.28 19.77
CA ASP A 114 -2.17 -5.85 20.19
C ASP A 114 -2.20 -4.45 20.82
N VAL A 115 -1.22 -4.17 21.68
CA VAL A 115 -0.88 -2.82 22.11
C VAL A 115 0.43 -2.42 21.44
N VAL A 116 0.43 -1.27 20.77
CA VAL A 116 1.60 -0.77 20.04
C VAL A 116 2.19 0.43 20.77
N TYR A 117 3.47 0.32 21.12
CA TYR A 117 4.26 1.39 21.70
C TYR A 117 5.10 2.04 20.61
N VAL A 118 5.01 3.36 20.48
CA VAL A 118 5.73 4.15 19.49
C VAL A 118 6.63 5.14 20.22
N THR A 119 7.95 4.95 20.12
CA THR A 119 8.91 5.86 20.76
C THR A 119 9.36 6.91 19.77
N LEU A 120 9.15 8.18 20.09
CA LEU A 120 9.49 9.36 19.29
C LEU A 120 10.46 10.26 20.04
N ARG A 121 11.18 11.12 19.32
CA ARG A 121 12.01 12.15 19.95
C ARG A 121 11.14 13.27 20.47
N GLU A 122 11.45 13.79 21.66
CA GLU A 122 10.68 14.90 22.25
C GLU A 122 10.61 16.13 21.31
N ALA A 123 11.72 16.46 20.64
CA ALA A 123 11.80 17.57 19.68
C ALA A 123 10.85 17.43 18.47
N ASP A 124 10.47 16.20 18.10
CA ASP A 124 9.53 15.97 17.00
C ASP A 124 8.09 16.33 17.41
N LEU A 125 7.75 16.16 18.71
CA LEU A 125 6.44 16.51 19.27
C LEU A 125 6.24 18.02 19.50
N GLU A 126 7.32 18.78 19.59
CA GLU A 126 7.25 20.26 19.63
C GLU A 126 6.69 20.83 18.32
N ARG A 127 6.91 20.13 17.20
CA ARG A 127 6.51 20.56 15.86
C ARG A 127 5.14 20.05 15.45
N ILE A 128 4.79 18.84 15.88
CA ILE A 128 3.57 18.13 15.49
C ILE A 128 2.86 17.68 16.76
N PRO A 129 1.61 18.13 17.02
CA PRO A 129 0.89 17.73 18.22
C PRO A 129 0.78 16.20 18.33
N GLU A 130 1.14 15.66 19.49
CA GLU A 130 1.07 14.24 19.80
C GLU A 130 -0.30 13.63 19.45
N SER A 131 -1.38 14.34 19.78
CA SER A 131 -2.75 13.89 19.50
C SER A 131 -3.04 13.61 18.02
N ARG A 132 -2.40 14.35 17.09
CA ARG A 132 -2.56 14.10 15.65
C ARG A 132 -1.85 12.82 15.22
N ILE A 133 -0.67 12.58 15.77
CA ILE A 133 0.13 11.38 15.49
C ILE A 133 -0.61 10.17 16.07
N HIS A 134 -1.06 10.28 17.33
CA HIS A 134 -1.81 9.25 18.03
C HIS A 134 -3.09 8.85 17.28
N THR A 135 -3.92 9.83 16.90
CA THR A 135 -5.15 9.57 16.13
C THR A 135 -4.86 8.87 14.80
N ALA A 136 -3.82 9.29 14.08
CA ALA A 136 -3.46 8.68 12.80
C ALA A 136 -2.93 7.25 12.97
N LEU A 137 -2.16 6.98 14.03
CA LEU A 137 -1.67 5.65 14.36
C LEU A 137 -2.82 4.71 14.75
N GLU A 138 -3.71 5.12 15.66
CA GLU A 138 -4.86 4.29 16.05
C GLU A 138 -5.76 3.97 14.87
N ALA A 139 -6.05 4.96 14.02
CA ALA A 139 -6.86 4.75 12.82
C ALA A 139 -6.20 3.79 11.82
N SER A 140 -4.88 3.83 11.69
CA SER A 140 -4.14 2.97 10.75
C SER A 140 -3.86 1.57 11.30
N LEU A 141 -3.72 1.45 12.62
CA LEU A 141 -3.36 0.19 13.27
C LEU A 141 -4.58 -0.60 13.75
N ASN A 142 -5.70 0.09 13.99
CA ASN A 142 -6.92 -0.47 14.57
C ASN A 142 -6.65 -1.21 15.88
N CYS A 143 -5.76 -0.65 16.70
CA CYS A 143 -5.36 -1.18 18.00
C CYS A 143 -4.97 -0.04 18.96
N GLU A 144 -4.79 -0.35 20.23
CA GLU A 144 -4.35 0.63 21.22
C GLU A 144 -2.91 1.07 20.93
N VAL A 145 -2.66 2.38 21.04
CA VAL A 145 -1.36 2.99 20.80
C VAL A 145 -0.92 3.84 21.99
N HIS A 146 0.32 3.63 22.44
CA HIS A 146 0.99 4.51 23.40
C HIS A 146 2.20 5.19 22.76
N ILE A 147 2.25 6.51 22.82
CA ILE A 147 3.42 7.27 22.41
C ILE A 147 4.33 7.45 23.63
N LEU A 148 5.61 7.12 23.45
CA LEU A 148 6.68 7.31 24.42
C LEU A 148 7.67 8.32 23.86
N THR A 149 8.35 9.06 24.72
CA THR A 149 9.41 9.99 24.32
C THR A 149 10.79 9.49 24.75
N THR A 150 11.80 9.89 23.96
CA THR A 150 13.24 9.67 24.20
C THR A 150 14.01 10.96 23.89
#